data_AF-A0A5K7ZFH4-F1
#
_entry.id   AF-A0A5K7ZFH4-F1
#
_cell.length_a   1.000
_cell.length_b   1.000
_cell.length_c   1.000
_cell.angle_alpha   90.00
_cell.angle_beta   90.00
_cell.angle_gamma   90.00
#
_symmetry.space_group_name_H-M   'P 1'
#
loop_
_entity.id
_entity.type
_entity.pdbx_description
1 polymer ?
#
loop_
_entity_poly.entity_id
_entity_poly.type
_entity_poly.pdbx_seq_one_letter_code
_entity_poly.pdbx_strand_id
1 'polypeptide(L)'
;MKRPVVIHWIGNIVILLLLFSAPQMVSASDKDEQLRQTMADIALLNRQMAQRKADATDIRDRLGLRRKAIEEEIHQEIQAKGIDSQSEALENPRVFYDLILMAELRAYIGRYTQKIGYYRVACDRLGYLYQQADDDLKIIHTLSDLKIEALIGQVEKVLDGYLADAQTLIIKTDTLEIDPPEKIWASFKADR
;
A
#
# COMPACT_ATOMS: atom_id res chain seq x y z
N MET A 1 -8.92 -52.91 3.89
CA MET A 1 -9.02 -53.47 2.52
C MET A 1 -10.09 -52.68 1.75
N LYS A 2 -9.99 -52.54 0.42
CA LYS A 2 -10.80 -51.69 -0.49
C LYS A 2 -10.53 -50.16 -0.44
N ARG A 3 -9.82 -49.70 -1.48
CA ARG A 3 -9.84 -48.35 -2.11
C ARG A 3 -10.93 -48.36 -3.23
N PRO A 4 -10.99 -47.39 -4.19
CA PRO A 4 -11.32 -45.95 -4.07
C PRO A 4 -12.34 -45.48 -5.14
N VAL A 5 -12.71 -44.19 -5.13
CA VAL A 5 -13.25 -43.43 -6.30
C VAL A 5 -12.69 -41.99 -6.19
N VAL A 6 -11.67 -41.49 -6.93
CA VAL A 6 -11.55 -41.04 -8.36
C VAL A 6 -12.71 -40.12 -8.83
N ILE A 7 -12.55 -39.01 -9.54
CA ILE A 7 -11.43 -38.40 -10.30
C ILE A 7 -11.47 -36.85 -10.14
N HIS A 8 -10.35 -36.12 -10.24
CA HIS A 8 -10.27 -34.93 -11.12
C HIS A 8 -8.84 -34.63 -11.60
N TRP A 9 -8.70 -34.58 -12.93
CA TRP A 9 -7.51 -34.16 -13.66
C TRP A 9 -7.63 -32.67 -14.03
N ILE A 10 -6.49 -32.01 -14.15
CA ILE A 10 -6.04 -31.01 -15.15
C ILE A 10 -4.66 -30.56 -14.62
N GLY A 11 -3.56 -30.56 -15.35
CA GLY A 11 -3.38 -30.73 -16.78
C GLY A 11 -2.26 -29.80 -17.22
N ASN A 12 -1.00 -30.15 -16.90
CA ASN A 12 0.17 -29.35 -17.26
C ASN A 12 0.31 -29.30 -18.79
N ILE A 13 -0.06 -28.15 -19.39
CA ILE A 13 0.16 -27.86 -20.80
C ILE A 13 1.43 -27.02 -20.92
N VAL A 14 2.55 -27.69 -21.17
CA VAL A 14 3.77 -27.05 -21.66
C VAL A 14 3.66 -27.00 -23.18
N ILE A 15 3.26 -25.84 -23.73
CA ILE A 15 3.33 -25.60 -25.18
C ILE A 15 4.75 -25.16 -25.51
N LEU A 16 5.50 -26.10 -26.08
CA LEU A 16 6.72 -25.81 -26.80
C LEU A 16 6.30 -25.27 -28.19
N LEU A 17 6.56 -24.00 -28.48
CA LEU A 17 6.36 -23.44 -29.83
C LEU A 17 7.70 -23.07 -30.49
N LEU A 18 7.74 -23.37 -31.79
CA LEU A 18 8.95 -23.51 -32.59
C LEU A 18 9.62 -22.16 -32.92
N LEU A 19 10.95 -22.19 -32.95
CA LEU A 19 11.78 -21.15 -33.56
C LEU A 19 11.44 -21.01 -35.06
N PHE A 20 10.85 -19.88 -35.45
CA PHE A 20 10.85 -19.39 -36.82
C PHE A 20 11.44 -17.98 -36.86
N SER A 21 12.74 -17.90 -37.12
CA SER A 21 13.50 -16.65 -37.21
C SER A 21 13.26 -15.95 -38.55
N ALA A 22 12.07 -15.37 -38.74
CA ALA A 22 11.88 -14.33 -39.74
C ALA A 22 12.24 -12.97 -39.13
N PRO A 23 12.93 -12.06 -39.84
CA PRO A 23 13.07 -10.67 -39.39
C PRO A 23 11.69 -10.01 -39.47
N GLN A 24 10.97 -9.99 -38.34
CA GLN A 24 9.70 -9.28 -38.25
C GLN A 24 9.99 -7.78 -38.35
N MET A 25 9.58 -7.17 -39.48
CA MET A 25 9.36 -5.72 -39.51
C MET A 25 8.23 -5.43 -38.53
N VAL A 26 8.58 -4.92 -37.35
CA VAL A 26 7.62 -4.45 -36.34
C VAL A 26 6.78 -3.36 -36.99
N SER A 27 5.51 -3.69 -37.22
CA SER A 27 4.56 -2.79 -37.87
C SER A 27 4.25 -1.64 -36.93
N ALA A 28 3.84 -0.48 -37.47
CA ALA A 28 3.27 0.58 -36.64
C ALA A 28 2.07 0.06 -35.82
N SER A 29 1.34 -0.93 -36.35
CA SER A 29 0.26 -1.65 -35.67
C SER A 29 0.69 -2.28 -34.34
N ASP A 30 1.88 -2.88 -34.29
CA ASP A 30 2.36 -3.62 -33.12
C ASP A 30 2.74 -2.65 -31.98
N LYS A 31 3.24 -1.46 -32.36
CA LYS A 31 3.66 -0.39 -31.43
C LYS A 31 2.45 0.29 -30.78
N ASP A 32 1.41 0.56 -31.59
CA ASP A 32 0.11 1.04 -31.12
C ASP A 32 -0.50 0.08 -30.08
N GLU A 33 -0.48 -1.22 -30.36
CA GLU A 33 -1.03 -2.25 -29.46
C GLU A 33 -0.23 -2.38 -28.16
N GLN A 34 1.10 -2.44 -28.24
CA GLN A 34 1.98 -2.50 -27.06
C GLN A 34 1.83 -1.27 -26.15
N LEU A 35 1.77 -0.06 -26.73
CA LEU A 35 1.62 1.17 -25.95
C LEU A 35 0.22 1.25 -25.29
N ARG A 36 -0.83 0.82 -25.98
CA ARG A 36 -2.20 0.71 -25.42
C ARG A 36 -2.27 -0.32 -24.29
N GLN A 37 -1.60 -1.47 -24.42
CA GLN A 37 -1.50 -2.47 -23.36
C GLN A 37 -0.78 -1.88 -22.13
N THR A 38 0.34 -1.21 -22.35
CA THR A 38 1.10 -0.51 -21.30
C THR A 38 0.24 0.54 -20.57
N MET A 39 -0.56 1.32 -21.30
CA MET A 39 -1.53 2.25 -20.70
C MET A 39 -2.61 1.55 -19.87
N ALA A 40 -3.09 0.38 -20.30
CA ALA A 40 -4.06 -0.42 -19.56
C ALA A 40 -3.46 -0.96 -18.25
N ASP A 41 -2.21 -1.42 -18.27
CA ASP A 41 -1.50 -1.93 -17.10
C ASP A 41 -1.21 -0.82 -16.07
N ILE A 42 -0.77 0.37 -16.55
CA ILE A 42 -0.66 1.58 -15.71
C ILE A 42 -2.02 1.91 -15.06
N ALA A 43 -3.11 1.92 -15.84
CA ALA A 43 -4.43 2.26 -15.34
C ALA A 43 -4.96 1.25 -14.31
N LEU A 44 -4.70 -0.04 -14.52
CA LEU A 44 -5.03 -1.11 -13.57
C LEU A 44 -4.26 -0.93 -12.25
N LEU A 45 -2.94 -0.77 -12.32
CA LEU A 45 -2.11 -0.61 -11.14
C LEU A 45 -2.41 0.69 -10.38
N ASN A 46 -2.70 1.79 -11.09
CA ASN A 46 -3.10 3.05 -10.45
C ASN A 46 -4.42 2.92 -9.69
N ARG A 47 -5.42 2.18 -10.22
CA ARG A 47 -6.65 1.86 -9.48
C ARG A 47 -6.37 1.04 -8.23
N GLN A 48 -5.46 0.05 -8.31
CA GLN A 48 -5.05 -0.74 -7.14
C GLN A 48 -4.36 0.13 -6.08
N MET A 49 -3.40 0.97 -6.47
CA MET A 49 -2.75 1.95 -5.56
C MET A 49 -3.77 2.90 -4.91
N ALA A 50 -4.72 3.42 -5.70
CA ALA A 50 -5.76 4.30 -5.19
C ALA A 50 -6.67 3.61 -4.18
N GLN A 51 -7.06 2.34 -4.42
CA GLN A 51 -7.80 1.54 -3.46
C GLN A 51 -7.01 1.29 -2.18
N ARG A 52 -5.72 0.89 -2.28
CA ARG A 52 -4.87 0.67 -1.10
C ARG A 52 -4.66 1.94 -0.28
N LYS A 53 -4.61 3.11 -0.93
CA LYS A 53 -4.62 4.42 -0.27
C LYS A 53 -5.93 4.69 0.49
N ALA A 54 -7.07 4.35 -0.11
CA ALA A 54 -8.38 4.47 0.55
C ALA A 54 -8.46 3.52 1.76
N ASP A 55 -8.16 2.23 1.57
CA ASP A 55 -8.12 1.22 2.64
C ASP A 55 -7.26 1.68 3.84
N ALA A 56 -6.06 2.21 3.56
CA ALA A 56 -5.15 2.72 4.58
C ALA A 56 -5.66 3.99 5.29
N THR A 57 -6.37 4.86 4.56
CA THR A 57 -7.00 6.08 5.11
C THR A 57 -8.13 5.70 6.08
N ASP A 58 -9.03 4.82 5.64
CA ASP A 58 -10.13 4.28 6.43
C ASP A 58 -9.66 3.62 7.73
N ILE A 59 -8.58 2.82 7.67
CA ILE A 59 -8.03 2.18 8.86
C ILE A 59 -7.39 3.23 9.79
N ARG A 60 -6.57 4.14 9.27
CA ARG A 60 -5.97 5.24 10.06
C ARG A 60 -7.04 6.04 10.79
N ASP A 61 -8.16 6.34 10.13
CA ASP A 61 -9.20 7.19 10.69
C ASP A 61 -10.02 6.44 11.74
N ARG A 62 -10.30 5.14 11.55
CA ARG A 62 -10.86 4.28 12.61
C ARG A 62 -9.95 4.16 13.83
N LEU A 63 -8.63 4.01 13.63
CA LEU A 63 -7.65 4.02 14.72
C LEU A 63 -7.62 5.37 15.44
N GLY A 64 -7.72 6.48 14.69
CA GLY A 64 -7.81 7.84 15.24
C GLY A 64 -9.04 8.05 16.12
N LEU A 65 -10.21 7.51 15.71
CA LEU A 65 -11.42 7.50 16.53
C LEU A 65 -11.25 6.65 17.80
N ARG A 66 -10.68 5.44 17.70
CA ARG A 66 -10.42 4.59 18.87
C ARG A 66 -9.43 5.24 19.83
N ARG A 67 -8.39 5.93 19.33
CA ARG A 67 -7.43 6.69 20.13
C ARG A 67 -8.11 7.78 20.96
N LYS A 68 -9.03 8.54 20.34
CA LYS A 68 -9.81 9.58 21.05
C LYS A 68 -10.73 9.00 22.12
N ALA A 69 -11.34 7.84 21.87
CA ALA A 69 -12.16 7.17 22.88
C ALA A 69 -11.33 6.77 24.11
N ILE A 70 -10.12 6.24 23.91
CA ILE A 70 -9.21 5.86 25.01
C ILE A 70 -8.67 7.10 25.75
N GLU A 71 -8.39 8.19 25.02
CA GLU A 71 -7.99 9.47 25.61
C GLU A 71 -9.06 10.02 26.57
N GLU A 72 -10.35 9.84 26.23
CA GLU A 72 -11.49 10.15 27.09
C GLU A 72 -11.63 9.15 28.27
N GLU A 73 -11.45 7.84 28.03
CA GLU A 73 -11.44 6.81 29.09
C GLU A 73 -10.36 7.13 30.16
N ILE A 74 -9.14 7.54 29.74
CA ILE A 74 -8.06 8.00 30.63
C ILE A 74 -8.46 9.28 31.38
N HIS A 75 -9.04 10.26 30.69
CA HIS A 75 -9.49 11.50 31.33
C HIS A 75 -10.50 11.26 32.46
N GLN A 76 -11.47 10.37 32.23
CA GLN A 76 -12.50 10.03 33.21
C GLN A 76 -11.90 9.29 34.41
N GLU A 77 -11.03 8.29 34.20
CA GLU A 77 -10.40 7.54 35.29
C GLU A 77 -9.48 8.45 36.13
N ILE A 78 -8.71 9.34 35.49
CA ILE A 78 -7.89 10.35 36.20
C ILE A 78 -8.75 11.22 37.11
N GLN A 79 -9.85 11.78 36.60
CA GLN A 79 -10.72 12.65 37.39
C GLN A 79 -11.43 11.88 38.51
N ALA A 80 -11.88 10.65 38.25
CA ALA A 80 -12.57 9.81 39.23
C ALA A 80 -11.64 9.31 40.36
N LYS A 81 -10.32 9.24 40.12
CA LYS A 81 -9.33 8.75 41.08
C LYS A 81 -8.43 9.83 41.69
N GLY A 82 -8.41 11.04 41.13
CA GLY A 82 -7.50 12.12 41.57
C GLY A 82 -6.03 11.86 41.21
N ILE A 83 -5.78 11.31 40.01
CA ILE A 83 -4.42 10.96 39.55
C ILE A 83 -3.74 12.21 38.96
N ASP A 84 -2.80 12.80 39.71
CA ASP A 84 -2.14 14.04 39.28
C ASP A 84 -0.67 13.84 38.85
N SER A 85 -0.01 12.79 39.34
CA SER A 85 1.38 12.44 39.04
C SER A 85 1.53 11.30 38.03
N GLN A 86 2.74 11.18 37.46
CA GLN A 86 3.10 10.08 36.58
C GLN A 86 3.18 8.73 37.31
N SER A 87 3.64 8.71 38.58
CA SER A 87 3.75 7.46 39.35
C SER A 87 2.36 6.85 39.56
N GLU A 88 1.40 7.65 40.04
CA GLU A 88 0.01 7.24 40.23
C GLU A 88 -0.66 6.74 38.93
N ALA A 89 -0.33 7.35 37.79
CA ALA A 89 -0.86 6.96 36.49
C ALA A 89 -0.30 5.62 35.98
N LEU A 90 0.96 5.31 36.28
CA LEU A 90 1.61 4.04 35.93
C LEU A 90 1.26 2.93 36.94
N GLU A 91 0.96 3.29 38.19
CA GLU A 91 0.51 2.37 39.24
C GLU A 91 -0.98 2.02 39.10
N ASN A 92 -1.81 2.90 38.53
CA ASN A 92 -3.22 2.58 38.21
C ASN A 92 -3.28 1.61 37.00
N PRO A 93 -3.78 0.37 37.15
CA PRO A 93 -3.76 -0.61 36.06
C PRO A 93 -4.61 -0.24 34.84
N ARG A 94 -5.67 0.55 35.02
CA ARG A 94 -6.54 1.01 33.93
C ARG A 94 -5.83 2.07 33.10
N VAL A 95 -5.36 3.13 33.75
CA VAL A 95 -4.62 4.22 33.10
C VAL A 95 -3.36 3.67 32.42
N PHE A 96 -2.59 2.80 33.08
CA PHE A 96 -1.41 2.17 32.50
C PHE A 96 -1.73 1.37 31.21
N TYR A 97 -2.78 0.54 31.23
CA TYR A 97 -3.20 -0.22 30.05
C TYR A 97 -3.65 0.68 28.90
N ASP A 98 -4.45 1.70 29.22
CA ASP A 98 -4.95 2.65 28.23
C ASP A 98 -3.81 3.50 27.61
N LEU A 99 -2.77 3.83 28.39
CA LEU A 99 -1.54 4.47 27.89
C LEU A 99 -0.76 3.57 26.92
N ILE A 100 -0.62 2.26 27.21
CA ILE A 100 -0.03 1.29 26.28
C ILE A 100 -0.84 1.25 24.98
N LEU A 101 -2.16 1.12 25.08
CA LEU A 101 -3.03 1.04 23.91
C LEU A 101 -3.00 2.34 23.08
N MET A 102 -2.87 3.51 23.72
CA MET A 102 -2.60 4.76 23.01
C MET A 102 -1.26 4.78 22.29
N ALA A 103 -0.20 4.19 22.86
CA ALA A 103 1.11 4.07 22.19
C ALA A 103 1.02 3.22 20.92
N GLU A 104 0.42 2.04 21.01
CA GLU A 104 0.20 1.15 19.87
C GLU A 104 -0.59 1.85 18.76
N LEU A 105 -1.73 2.48 19.12
CA LEU A 105 -2.56 3.19 18.15
C LEU A 105 -1.80 4.35 17.48
N ARG A 106 -0.97 5.11 18.20
CA ARG A 106 -0.10 6.14 17.61
C ARG A 106 0.90 5.55 16.62
N ALA A 107 1.54 4.44 16.96
CA ALA A 107 2.48 3.75 16.07
C ALA A 107 1.81 3.26 14.77
N TYR A 108 0.63 2.61 14.88
CA TYR A 108 -0.14 2.20 13.70
C TYR A 108 -0.62 3.38 12.85
N ILE A 109 -1.14 4.46 13.46
CA ILE A 109 -1.56 5.68 12.75
C ILE A 109 -0.38 6.30 11.99
N GLY A 110 0.80 6.37 12.60
CA GLY A 110 2.03 6.83 11.95
C GLY A 110 2.40 5.96 10.74
N ARG A 111 2.36 4.63 10.90
CA ARG A 111 2.69 3.69 9.83
C ARG A 111 1.68 3.72 8.66
N TYR A 112 0.37 3.82 8.93
CA TYR A 112 -0.62 4.02 7.88
C TYR A 112 -0.44 5.36 7.17
N THR A 113 -0.07 6.43 7.90
CA THR A 113 0.23 7.74 7.31
C THR A 113 1.41 7.67 6.33
N GLN A 114 2.46 6.92 6.67
CA GLN A 114 3.58 6.65 5.75
C GLN A 114 3.12 5.88 4.50
N LYS A 115 2.32 4.82 4.65
CA LYS A 115 1.78 4.04 3.51
C LYS A 115 0.86 4.87 2.60
N ILE A 116 0.00 5.72 3.16
CA ILE A 116 -0.82 6.68 2.39
C ILE A 116 0.07 7.63 1.57
N GLY A 117 1.16 8.13 2.17
CA GLY A 117 2.16 8.95 1.48
C GLY A 117 2.83 8.22 0.31
N TYR A 118 3.24 6.97 0.52
CA TYR A 118 3.80 6.08 -0.51
C TYR A 118 2.82 5.83 -1.67
N TYR A 119 1.57 5.45 -1.38
CA TYR A 119 0.56 5.20 -2.41
C TYR A 119 0.18 6.46 -3.19
N ARG A 120 0.20 7.65 -2.56
CA ARG A 120 0.04 8.92 -3.28
C ARG A 120 1.14 9.11 -4.32
N VAL A 121 2.41 8.96 -3.93
CA VAL A 121 3.55 9.08 -4.85
C VAL A 121 3.48 8.05 -5.99
N ALA A 122 3.02 6.83 -5.71
CA ALA A 122 2.77 5.81 -6.72
C ALA A 122 1.69 6.25 -7.73
N CYS A 123 0.53 6.72 -7.25
CA CYS A 123 -0.54 7.25 -8.11
C CYS A 123 -0.07 8.43 -8.97
N ASP A 124 0.65 9.38 -8.38
CA ASP A 124 1.17 10.56 -9.09
C ASP A 124 2.16 10.14 -10.21
N ARG A 125 3.04 9.16 -9.92
CA ARG A 125 4.01 8.64 -10.89
C ARG A 125 3.34 7.83 -12.01
N LEU A 126 2.35 7.02 -11.68
CA LEU A 126 1.58 6.25 -12.67
C LEU A 126 0.72 7.17 -13.55
N GLY A 127 0.10 8.21 -12.98
CA GLY A 127 -0.61 9.24 -13.74
C GLY A 127 0.29 9.98 -14.74
N TYR A 128 1.50 10.34 -14.32
CA TYR A 128 2.51 10.92 -15.23
C TYR A 128 2.88 9.96 -16.38
N LEU A 129 3.15 8.68 -16.10
CA LEU A 129 3.49 7.70 -17.13
C LEU A 129 2.32 7.45 -18.10
N TYR A 130 1.08 7.43 -17.61
CA TYR A 130 -0.10 7.33 -18.46
C TYR A 130 -0.21 8.51 -19.42
N GLN A 131 0.01 9.73 -18.92
CA GLN A 131 -0.02 10.94 -19.75
C GLN A 131 1.09 10.93 -20.80
N GLN A 132 2.31 10.52 -20.43
CA GLN A 132 3.41 10.38 -21.38
C GLN A 132 3.10 9.35 -22.47
N ALA A 133 2.52 8.20 -22.11
CA ALA A 133 2.12 7.18 -23.08
C ALA A 133 0.96 7.65 -24.00
N ASP A 134 -0.01 8.39 -23.47
CA ASP A 134 -1.09 9.01 -24.27
C ASP A 134 -0.56 10.06 -25.26
N ASP A 135 0.43 10.86 -24.84
CA ASP A 135 1.06 11.86 -25.70
C ASP A 135 1.97 11.23 -26.77
N ASP A 136 2.77 10.21 -26.43
CA ASP A 136 3.57 9.45 -27.38
C ASP A 136 2.70 8.67 -28.39
N LEU A 137 1.53 8.16 -27.96
CA LEU A 137 0.56 7.50 -28.85
C LEU A 137 0.01 8.44 -29.93
N LYS A 138 -0.19 9.73 -29.63
CA LYS A 138 -0.68 10.74 -30.60
C LYS A 138 0.34 11.03 -31.71
N ILE A 139 1.62 10.80 -31.46
CA ILE A 139 2.72 11.06 -32.39
C ILE A 139 3.43 9.80 -32.87
N ILE A 140 2.84 8.62 -32.63
CA ILE A 140 3.49 7.30 -32.76
C ILE A 140 4.08 7.02 -34.15
N HIS A 141 3.44 7.50 -35.23
CA HIS A 141 3.96 7.40 -36.60
C HIS A 141 5.24 8.22 -36.86
N THR A 142 5.65 9.08 -35.92
CA THR A 142 6.87 9.90 -35.98
C THR A 142 7.95 9.46 -34.97
N LEU A 143 7.61 8.52 -34.08
CA LEU A 143 8.54 8.00 -33.08
C LEU A 143 9.35 6.83 -33.64
N SER A 144 10.63 6.80 -33.31
CA SER A 144 11.51 5.65 -33.52
C SER A 144 11.21 4.55 -32.50
N ASP A 145 11.26 3.29 -32.93
CA ASP A 145 11.09 2.10 -32.07
C ASP A 145 11.82 2.18 -30.73
N LEU A 146 13.10 2.56 -30.77
CA LEU A 146 13.96 2.71 -29.59
C LEU A 146 13.37 3.64 -28.50
N LYS A 147 12.54 4.63 -28.85
CA LYS A 147 11.86 5.50 -27.88
C LYS A 147 10.66 4.82 -27.23
N ILE A 148 9.92 4.03 -28.01
CA ILE A 148 8.74 3.29 -27.54
C ILE A 148 9.20 2.15 -26.62
N GLU A 149 10.22 1.39 -27.04
CA GLU A 149 10.87 0.37 -26.20
C GLU A 149 11.43 0.97 -24.89
N ALA A 150 12.06 2.14 -24.95
CA ALA A 150 12.57 2.82 -23.75
C ALA A 150 11.46 3.31 -22.81
N LEU A 151 10.31 3.74 -23.33
CA LEU A 151 9.13 4.07 -22.53
C LEU A 151 8.54 2.81 -21.89
N ILE A 152 8.33 1.74 -22.66
CA ILE A 152 7.79 0.46 -22.15
C ILE A 152 8.69 -0.05 -21.02
N GLY A 153 10.01 -0.16 -21.22
CA GLY A 153 10.94 -0.59 -20.18
C GLY A 153 11.03 0.36 -18.97
N GLN A 154 10.76 1.67 -19.15
CA GLN A 154 10.60 2.60 -18.03
C GLN A 154 9.31 2.32 -17.24
N VAL A 155 8.21 2.01 -17.93
CA VAL A 155 6.94 1.68 -17.30
C VAL A 155 7.04 0.36 -16.56
N GLU A 156 7.48 -0.73 -17.21
CA GLU A 156 7.65 -2.06 -16.61
C GLU A 156 8.43 -1.99 -15.30
N LYS A 157 9.59 -1.31 -15.31
CA LYS A 157 10.41 -1.10 -14.11
C LYS A 157 9.68 -0.35 -12.97
N VAL A 158 8.76 0.54 -13.30
CA VAL A 158 7.92 1.25 -12.33
C VAL A 158 6.74 0.38 -11.86
N LEU A 159 6.13 -0.42 -12.75
CA LEU A 159 5.10 -1.38 -12.37
C LEU A 159 5.66 -2.42 -11.38
N ASP A 160 6.80 -3.03 -11.71
CA ASP A 160 7.51 -4.01 -10.86
C ASP A 160 7.80 -3.46 -9.46
N GLY A 161 8.21 -2.19 -9.36
CA GLY A 161 8.47 -1.51 -8.09
C GLY A 161 7.25 -1.33 -7.18
N TYR A 162 6.03 -1.49 -7.71
CA TYR A 162 4.76 -1.32 -7.00
C TYR A 162 3.91 -2.61 -6.94
N LEU A 163 4.14 -3.61 -7.80
CA LEU A 163 3.32 -4.83 -7.89
C LEU A 163 3.20 -5.58 -6.56
N ALA A 164 4.29 -5.69 -5.79
CA ALA A 164 4.28 -6.36 -4.49
C ALA A 164 3.39 -5.65 -3.45
N ASP A 165 3.37 -4.31 -3.47
CA ASP A 165 2.57 -3.47 -2.56
C ASP A 165 1.12 -3.25 -3.04
N ALA A 166 0.81 -3.61 -4.30
CA ALA A 166 -0.53 -3.52 -4.87
C ALA A 166 -1.46 -4.63 -4.34
N GLN A 167 -0.92 -5.84 -4.23
CA GLN A 167 -1.70 -7.03 -3.91
C GLN A 167 -2.30 -6.95 -2.51
N THR A 168 -1.56 -6.43 -1.52
CA THR A 168 -1.99 -6.46 -0.11
C THR A 168 -1.40 -5.30 0.72
N LEU A 169 -2.22 -4.78 1.64
CA LEU A 169 -1.85 -3.72 2.59
C LEU A 169 -1.18 -4.35 3.83
N ILE A 170 0.12 -4.65 3.74
CA ILE A 170 0.89 -5.22 4.86
C ILE A 170 1.55 -4.12 5.69
N ILE A 171 1.30 -4.16 7.01
CA ILE A 171 2.15 -3.52 8.03
C ILE A 171 3.02 -4.59 8.69
N LYS A 172 4.33 -4.34 8.69
CA LYS A 172 5.33 -5.12 9.44
C LYS A 172 5.32 -4.67 10.91
N THR A 173 4.67 -5.43 11.77
CA THR A 173 4.44 -5.08 13.18
C THR A 173 5.71 -5.09 14.03
N ASP A 174 6.67 -5.96 13.67
CA ASP A 174 8.04 -6.02 14.16
C ASP A 174 8.86 -4.74 13.91
N THR A 175 8.41 -3.88 12.99
CA THR A 175 9.04 -2.58 12.68
C THR A 175 8.31 -1.38 13.30
N LEU A 176 7.35 -1.59 14.20
CA LEU A 176 6.66 -0.49 14.87
C LEU A 176 7.46 0.00 16.08
N GLU A 177 7.92 1.24 16.03
CA GLU A 177 8.41 1.95 17.20
C GLU A 177 7.20 2.37 18.05
N ILE A 178 7.00 1.67 19.17
CA ILE A 178 5.94 1.94 20.14
C ILE A 178 6.57 2.74 21.28
N ASP A 179 6.03 3.94 21.51
CA ASP A 179 6.49 4.82 22.59
C ASP A 179 6.18 4.23 23.97
N PRO A 180 7.07 4.39 24.97
CA PRO A 180 6.81 3.90 26.31
C PRO A 180 5.68 4.69 27.00
N PRO A 181 4.86 4.07 27.89
CA PRO A 181 3.72 4.72 28.55
C PRO A 181 4.06 6.04 29.24
N GLU A 182 5.27 6.16 29.80
CA GLU A 182 5.85 7.37 30.39
C GLU A 182 5.82 8.55 29.42
N LYS A 183 6.20 8.31 28.16
CA LYS A 183 6.24 9.33 27.09
C LYS A 183 4.83 9.67 26.60
N ILE A 184 3.91 8.70 26.58
CA ILE A 184 2.50 8.95 26.28
C ILE A 184 1.89 9.86 27.35
N TRP A 185 2.08 9.54 28.63
CA TRP A 185 1.62 10.35 29.75
C TRP A 185 2.15 11.79 29.69
N ALA A 186 3.45 11.96 29.43
CA ALA A 186 4.06 13.28 29.30
C ALA A 186 3.42 14.11 28.18
N SER A 187 3.15 13.53 27.01
CA SER A 187 2.45 14.22 25.93
C SER A 187 0.99 14.56 26.28
N PHE A 188 0.28 13.63 26.92
CA PHE A 188 -1.12 13.78 27.30
C PHE A 188 -1.34 14.89 28.35
N LYS A 189 -0.40 15.05 29.31
CA LYS A 189 -0.43 16.17 30.27
C LYS A 189 -0.01 17.52 29.64
N ALA A 190 0.64 17.52 28.48
CA ALA A 190 1.03 18.73 27.75
C ALA A 190 -0.04 19.23 26.76
N ASP A 191 -0.98 18.36 26.37
CA ASP A 191 -2.14 18.69 25.54
C ASP A 191 -3.35 19.25 26.36
N ARG A 192 -3.14 19.53 27.66
CA ARG A 192 -4.11 20.15 28.61
C ARG A 192 -3.82 21.63 28.87
#